data_AF-A0A853CDG4-F1
#
_entry.id   AF-A0A853CDG4-F1
#
_cell.length_a   1.000
_cell.length_b   1.000
_cell.length_c   1.000
_cell.angle_alpha   90.00
_cell.angle_beta   90.00
_cell.angle_gamma   90.00
#
_symmetry.space_group_name_H-M   'P 1'
#
loop_
_entity.id
_entity.type
_entity.pdbx_description
1 polymer ?
#
loop_
_entity_poly.entity_id
_entity_poly.type
_entity_poly.pdbx_seq_one_letter_code
_entity_poly.pdbx_strand_id
1 'polypeptide(L)'
;MGQQDPAHPSGPIPLPRQPTWPETPLHWGPPPQPPPPQPPFDPGPPKRGWNTGVVVAVVVVVLLAVGGAGWFIWQRMSTATPTDSATTATDNPASAGSASAGSASAGSASAGSPEAGGKTLQPGEPTTAPGPAPDAEQAALNELTSLRDQSVPQVPLDGRWVAQLSSKSVGITDPLQTAANGTHTFYAADILAELQNINATVGSSATLYLLWGTDFGKRSTAADGSPYWTTLADAGFASQDDVTRWCSATFPGLPADVLADQCTARQLTPPHD
;
A
#
# COMPACT_ATOMS: atom_id res chain seq x y z
N MET A 1 -25.88 21.11 92.13
CA MET A 1 -26.76 22.18 91.60
C MET A 1 -25.86 23.35 91.23
N GLY A 2 -25.69 23.61 89.94
CA GLY A 2 -24.75 24.62 89.45
C GLY A 2 -24.50 24.47 87.95
N GLN A 3 -25.44 25.00 87.18
CA GLN A 3 -25.45 25.12 85.72
C GLN A 3 -24.38 26.13 85.27
N GLN A 4 -23.53 25.79 84.29
CA GLN A 4 -22.83 26.77 83.45
C GLN A 4 -22.74 26.25 82.00
N ASP A 5 -23.58 26.83 81.14
CA ASP A 5 -23.46 26.82 79.68
C ASP A 5 -22.24 27.66 79.23
N PRO A 6 -21.44 27.21 78.25
CA PRO A 6 -20.60 28.09 77.48
C PRO A 6 -21.33 28.64 76.25
N ALA A 7 -21.27 29.97 76.13
CA ALA A 7 -21.86 30.81 75.10
C ALA A 7 -21.48 30.43 73.66
N HIS A 8 -22.47 30.47 72.77
CA HIS A 8 -22.27 30.56 71.33
C HIS A 8 -22.04 32.03 70.90
N PRO A 9 -20.99 32.35 70.13
CA PRO A 9 -20.89 33.65 69.46
C PRO A 9 -21.77 33.69 68.21
N SER A 10 -22.84 34.49 68.27
CA SER A 10 -23.63 34.89 67.11
C SER A 10 -22.84 35.91 66.28
N GLY A 11 -22.17 35.44 65.23
CA GLY A 11 -21.65 36.26 64.14
C GLY A 11 -22.36 35.91 62.83
N PRO A 12 -22.67 36.89 61.96
CA PRO A 12 -23.28 36.61 60.67
C PRO A 12 -22.32 35.81 59.78
N ILE A 13 -22.82 34.71 59.23
CA ILE A 13 -22.10 33.85 58.28
C ILE A 13 -21.81 34.65 57.00
N PRO A 14 -20.54 34.80 56.56
CA PRO A 14 -20.25 35.39 55.26
C PRO A 14 -20.75 34.45 54.15
N LEU A 15 -21.63 34.95 53.29
CA LEU A 15 -22.09 34.22 52.11
C LEU A 15 -20.92 33.89 51.18
N PRO A 16 -20.88 32.69 50.57
CA PRO A 16 -19.86 32.34 49.59
C PRO A 16 -19.93 33.28 48.39
N ARG A 17 -18.76 33.79 47.96
CA ARG A 17 -18.62 34.56 46.72
C ARG A 17 -18.99 33.65 45.55
N GLN A 18 -19.90 34.11 44.69
CA GLN A 18 -20.29 33.38 43.49
C GLN A 18 -19.13 33.33 42.49
N PRO A 19 -18.91 32.21 41.79
CA PRO A 19 -17.96 32.12 40.69
C PRO A 19 -18.48 32.96 39.51
N THR A 20 -17.68 33.94 39.08
CA THR A 20 -17.94 34.70 37.85
C THR A 20 -17.54 33.83 36.66
N TRP A 21 -18.53 33.35 35.92
CA TRP A 21 -18.31 32.70 34.62
C TRP A 21 -17.82 33.73 33.60
N PRO A 22 -16.86 33.39 32.71
CA PRO A 22 -16.53 34.26 31.59
C PRO A 22 -17.74 34.36 30.65
N GLU A 23 -18.12 35.59 30.31
CA GLU A 23 -19.10 35.90 29.28
C GLU A 23 -18.69 35.24 27.96
N THR A 24 -19.50 34.29 27.49
CA THR A 24 -19.51 33.82 26.11
C THR A 24 -19.86 34.96 25.17
N PRO A 25 -19.03 35.30 24.17
CA PRO A 25 -19.47 36.16 23.09
C PRO A 25 -20.47 35.39 22.21
N LEU A 26 -21.74 35.78 22.30
CA LEU A 26 -22.78 35.40 21.33
C LEU A 26 -22.50 36.11 20.01
N HIS A 27 -21.70 35.51 19.13
CA HIS A 27 -21.73 35.80 17.69
C HIS A 27 -22.26 34.58 16.93
N TRP A 28 -23.53 34.24 17.12
CA TRP A 28 -24.22 33.37 16.17
C TRP A 28 -24.57 34.19 14.93
N GLY A 29 -23.65 34.23 13.97
CA GLY A 29 -23.98 34.61 12.60
C GLY A 29 -24.83 33.51 11.95
N PRO A 30 -25.71 33.83 10.99
CA PRO A 30 -26.41 32.81 10.22
C PRO A 30 -25.40 31.90 9.50
N PRO A 31 -25.70 30.60 9.32
CA PRO A 31 -24.83 29.71 8.56
C PRO A 31 -24.65 30.24 7.13
N PRO A 32 -23.46 30.05 6.51
CA PRO A 32 -23.24 30.44 5.13
C PRO A 32 -24.28 29.75 4.23
N GLN A 33 -24.95 30.52 3.38
CA GLN A 33 -25.87 29.98 2.40
C GLN A 33 -25.09 29.07 1.42
N PRO A 34 -25.64 27.91 1.03
CA PRO A 34 -25.03 27.07 0.02
C PRO A 34 -24.87 27.86 -1.30
N PRO A 35 -23.78 27.67 -2.05
CA PRO A 35 -23.59 28.33 -3.33
C PRO A 35 -24.74 27.95 -4.29
N PRO A 36 -25.13 28.86 -5.20
CA PRO A 36 -26.13 28.54 -6.21
C PRO A 36 -25.68 27.33 -7.05
N PRO A 37 -26.62 26.48 -7.52
CA PRO A 37 -26.28 25.35 -8.38
C PRO A 37 -25.49 25.84 -9.59
N GLN A 38 -24.29 25.30 -9.77
CA GLN A 38 -23.45 25.63 -10.93
C GLN A 38 -24.12 25.10 -12.21
N PRO A 39 -24.09 25.87 -13.31
CA PRO A 39 -24.55 25.37 -14.59
C PRO A 39 -23.74 24.14 -15.02
N PRO A 40 -24.30 23.22 -15.80
CA PRO A 40 -23.58 22.06 -16.33
C PRO A 40 -22.32 22.53 -17.07
N PHE A 41 -21.16 21.99 -16.69
CA PHE A 41 -19.92 22.20 -17.43
C PHE A 41 -20.07 21.54 -18.80
N ASP A 42 -20.14 22.35 -19.85
CA ASP A 42 -19.93 21.87 -21.22
C ASP A 42 -18.46 21.41 -21.36
N PRO A 43 -18.19 20.14 -21.68
CA PRO A 43 -16.83 19.70 -21.95
C PRO A 43 -16.34 20.39 -23.24
N GLY A 44 -15.41 21.33 -23.07
CA GLY A 44 -14.71 21.94 -24.20
C GLY A 44 -13.99 20.87 -25.05
N PRO A 45 -13.82 21.10 -26.36
CA PRO A 45 -13.24 20.11 -27.27
C PRO A 45 -11.80 19.76 -26.87
N PRO A 46 -11.38 18.48 -26.97
CA PRO A 46 -10.06 18.06 -26.55
C PRO A 46 -8.99 18.75 -27.39
N LYS A 47 -8.04 19.41 -26.72
CA LYS A 47 -6.82 19.92 -27.35
C LYS A 47 -5.96 18.72 -27.75
N ARG A 48 -5.98 18.40 -29.04
CA ARG A 48 -5.14 17.39 -29.70
C ARG A 48 -3.67 17.82 -29.61
N GLY A 49 -2.99 17.38 -28.55
CA GLY A 49 -1.55 17.58 -28.37
C GLY A 49 -0.76 16.82 -29.44
N TRP A 50 0.12 17.54 -30.13
CA TRP A 50 0.95 17.15 -31.28
C TRP A 50 1.82 15.88 -31.06
N ASN A 51 2.00 15.41 -29.82
CA ASN A 51 3.01 14.40 -29.49
C ASN A 51 2.55 12.94 -29.68
N THR A 52 1.29 12.69 -30.06
CA THR A 52 0.76 11.32 -30.19
C THR A 52 1.39 10.53 -31.34
N GLY A 53 1.86 11.20 -32.40
CA GLY A 53 2.44 10.53 -33.57
C GLY A 53 3.80 9.88 -33.31
N VAL A 54 4.60 10.44 -32.40
CA VAL A 54 5.95 9.94 -32.10
C VAL A 54 5.91 8.79 -31.09
N VAL A 55 4.97 8.83 -30.14
CA VAL A 55 4.82 7.78 -29.11
C VAL A 55 4.38 6.45 -29.73
N VAL A 56 3.46 6.47 -30.72
CA VAL A 56 2.97 5.24 -31.37
C VAL A 56 4.07 4.50 -32.13
N ALA A 57 5.01 5.22 -32.77
CA ALA A 57 6.09 4.59 -33.53
C ALA A 57 7.12 3.90 -32.62
N VAL A 58 7.42 4.47 -31.44
CA VAL A 58 8.35 3.87 -30.46
C VAL A 58 7.72 2.65 -29.77
N VAL A 59 6.42 2.71 -29.45
CA VAL A 59 5.68 1.61 -28.82
C VAL A 59 5.66 0.35 -29.70
N VAL A 60 5.50 0.49 -31.01
CA VAL A 60 5.50 -0.69 -31.93
C VAL A 60 6.87 -1.36 -31.99
N VAL A 61 7.97 -0.60 -31.93
CA VAL A 61 9.33 -1.16 -31.95
C VAL A 61 9.66 -1.87 -30.62
N VAL A 62 9.20 -1.32 -29.49
CA VAL A 62 9.42 -1.93 -28.16
C VAL A 62 8.56 -3.19 -27.98
N LEU A 63 7.30 -3.20 -28.44
CA LEU A 63 6.44 -4.38 -28.38
C LEU A 63 7.00 -5.58 -29.16
N LEU A 64 7.68 -5.34 -30.28
CA LEU A 64 8.34 -6.39 -31.07
C LEU A 64 9.62 -6.93 -30.40
N ALA A 65 10.29 -6.13 -29.57
CA ALA A 65 11.50 -6.55 -28.85
C ALA A 65 11.19 -7.28 -27.53
N VAL A 66 10.13 -6.89 -26.81
CA VAL A 66 9.77 -7.44 -25.50
C VAL A 66 8.97 -8.75 -25.62
N GLY A 67 8.20 -8.94 -26.69
CA GLY A 67 7.44 -10.18 -26.92
C GLY A 67 8.30 -11.45 -27.05
N GLY A 68 9.59 -11.32 -27.41
CA GLY A 68 10.49 -12.47 -27.56
C GLY A 68 11.15 -12.96 -26.26
N ALA A 69 11.34 -12.09 -25.26
CA ALA A 69 12.11 -12.42 -24.06
C ALA A 69 11.27 -13.07 -22.95
N GLY A 70 10.01 -12.65 -22.79
CA GLY A 70 9.11 -13.17 -21.74
C GLY A 70 8.67 -14.63 -21.99
N TRP A 71 8.50 -15.02 -23.25
CA TRP A 71 8.09 -16.39 -23.62
C TRP A 71 9.21 -17.42 -23.37
N PHE A 72 10.46 -17.03 -23.61
CA PHE A 72 11.62 -17.94 -23.52
C PHE A 72 11.98 -18.34 -22.08
N ILE A 73 11.78 -17.44 -21.10
CA ILE A 73 12.08 -17.72 -19.68
C ILE A 73 11.00 -18.63 -19.06
N TRP A 74 9.74 -18.49 -19.47
CA TRP A 74 8.64 -19.35 -19.00
C TRP A 74 8.71 -20.78 -19.58
N GLN A 75 9.19 -20.94 -20.82
CA GLN A 75 9.34 -22.26 -21.45
C GLN A 75 10.48 -23.11 -20.88
N ARG A 76 11.54 -22.49 -20.36
CA ARG A 76 12.64 -23.23 -19.70
C ARG A 76 12.30 -23.71 -18.30
N MET A 77 11.37 -23.06 -17.59
CA MET A 77 10.93 -23.51 -16.26
C MET A 77 9.88 -24.62 -16.30
N SER A 78 9.21 -24.84 -17.44
CA SER A 78 8.20 -25.89 -17.59
C SER A 78 8.75 -27.26 -18.04
N THR A 79 10.07 -27.41 -18.25
CA THR A 79 10.69 -28.68 -18.67
C THR A 79 11.50 -29.41 -17.58
N ALA A 80 11.51 -28.94 -16.34
CA ALA A 80 12.14 -29.67 -15.23
C ALA A 80 11.13 -30.61 -14.54
N THR A 81 11.08 -31.86 -14.99
CA THR A 81 10.49 -32.98 -14.24
C THR A 81 11.56 -33.55 -13.29
N PRO A 82 11.26 -33.80 -12.00
CA PRO A 82 12.14 -34.58 -11.16
C PRO A 82 11.97 -36.06 -11.52
N THR A 83 13.02 -36.67 -12.10
CA THR A 83 13.12 -38.12 -12.25
C THR A 83 13.95 -38.66 -11.10
N ASP A 84 13.30 -39.39 -10.19
CA ASP A 84 13.94 -40.27 -9.22
C ASP A 84 14.21 -41.66 -9.82
N SER A 85 15.28 -42.30 -9.31
CA SER A 85 15.70 -43.73 -9.45
C SER A 85 16.60 -44.07 -10.68
N ALA A 86 17.70 -44.85 -10.60
CA ALA A 86 18.30 -45.66 -9.53
C ALA A 86 19.75 -46.16 -9.89
N THR A 87 20.56 -46.32 -8.83
CA THR A 87 21.49 -47.43 -8.47
C THR A 87 22.63 -47.96 -9.38
N THR A 88 23.86 -47.94 -8.83
CA THR A 88 24.84 -49.06 -8.72
C THR A 88 25.76 -48.76 -7.52
N ALA A 89 25.53 -49.30 -6.31
CA ALA A 89 26.05 -50.54 -5.73
C ALA A 89 27.60 -50.67 -5.69
N THR A 90 28.21 -50.63 -4.49
CA THR A 90 29.16 -51.65 -3.96
C THR A 90 29.54 -51.35 -2.49
N ASP A 91 29.43 -52.42 -1.68
CA ASP A 91 29.99 -52.76 -0.36
C ASP A 91 29.41 -52.28 1.01
N ASN A 92 29.19 -53.32 1.83
CA ASN A 92 28.55 -53.50 3.15
C ASN A 92 29.68 -53.75 4.21
N PRO A 93 29.46 -54.11 5.51
CA PRO A 93 28.27 -54.09 6.40
C PRO A 93 28.50 -53.43 7.78
N ALA A 94 27.42 -53.17 8.54
CA ALA A 94 27.17 -53.81 9.86
C ALA A 94 25.99 -53.18 10.65
N SER A 95 25.05 -54.08 10.97
CA SER A 95 24.30 -54.20 12.23
C SER A 95 23.03 -53.38 12.52
N ALA A 96 21.92 -54.15 12.49
CA ALA A 96 20.77 -54.23 13.42
C ALA A 96 19.92 -52.96 13.63
N GLY A 97 18.59 -52.98 13.57
CA GLY A 97 17.61 -54.05 13.53
C GLY A 97 16.24 -53.49 13.94
N SER A 98 15.20 -54.27 13.65
CA SER A 98 13.80 -54.17 14.08
C SER A 98 12.81 -53.37 13.21
N ALA A 99 11.75 -54.13 12.88
CA ALA A 99 10.64 -53.86 11.99
C ALA A 99 9.42 -53.24 12.70
N SER A 100 8.54 -52.63 11.91
CA SER A 100 7.07 -52.85 11.94
C SER A 100 6.47 -52.05 10.76
N ALA A 101 5.98 -52.71 9.70
CA ALA A 101 4.55 -52.94 9.40
C ALA A 101 3.66 -51.71 9.67
N GLY A 102 2.89 -51.14 8.75
CA GLY A 102 2.39 -51.58 7.45
C GLY A 102 0.98 -51.00 7.28
N SER A 103 0.62 -50.48 6.10
CA SER A 103 -0.74 -50.57 5.53
C SER A 103 -0.80 -49.78 4.22
N ALA A 104 -0.99 -50.54 3.15
CA ALA A 104 -1.38 -50.05 1.84
C ALA A 104 -2.88 -49.74 1.83
N SER A 105 -3.30 -48.80 0.99
CA SER A 105 -4.62 -48.85 0.39
C SER A 105 -4.52 -48.45 -1.08
N ALA A 106 -4.87 -49.42 -1.94
CA ALA A 106 -5.17 -49.24 -3.35
C ALA A 106 -6.34 -48.25 -3.50
N GLY A 107 -6.41 -47.39 -4.51
CA GLY A 107 -6.37 -47.71 -5.92
C GLY A 107 -7.81 -47.68 -6.43
N SER A 108 -8.17 -46.66 -7.21
CA SER A 108 -9.30 -46.74 -8.12
C SER A 108 -9.11 -45.74 -9.26
N ALA A 109 -8.57 -46.24 -10.36
CA ALA A 109 -8.61 -45.58 -11.65
C ALA A 109 -10.06 -45.65 -12.18
N SER A 110 -10.55 -44.55 -12.74
CA SER A 110 -11.70 -44.57 -13.63
C SER A 110 -11.34 -43.79 -14.88
N ALA A 111 -11.18 -44.52 -15.98
CA ALA A 111 -11.03 -43.99 -17.31
C ALA A 111 -12.41 -43.53 -17.82
N GLY A 112 -12.46 -42.34 -18.39
CA GLY A 112 -13.64 -41.80 -19.05
C GLY A 112 -13.27 -40.62 -19.95
N SER A 113 -12.92 -40.93 -21.19
CA SER A 113 -12.96 -40.03 -22.36
C SER A 113 -13.78 -40.79 -23.40
N PRO A 114 -14.75 -40.19 -24.12
CA PRO A 114 -14.58 -39.08 -25.08
C PRO A 114 -15.63 -37.96 -24.82
N GLU A 115 -15.66 -36.79 -25.45
CA GLU A 115 -15.90 -36.57 -26.87
C GLU A 115 -15.79 -35.07 -27.21
N ALA A 116 -15.41 -34.80 -28.46
CA ALA A 116 -15.23 -33.49 -29.05
C ALA A 116 -16.54 -32.67 -29.08
N GLY A 117 -16.50 -31.49 -28.49
CA GLY A 117 -17.49 -30.43 -28.68
C GLY A 117 -16.78 -29.17 -29.15
N GLY A 118 -16.67 -29.00 -30.47
CA GLY A 118 -16.18 -27.76 -31.08
C GLY A 118 -17.10 -26.60 -30.72
N LYS A 119 -16.57 -25.60 -30.01
CA LYS A 119 -17.14 -24.25 -29.97
C LYS A 119 -16.11 -23.26 -30.47
N THR A 120 -16.45 -22.73 -31.64
CA THR A 120 -16.06 -21.49 -32.29
C THR A 120 -15.22 -20.54 -31.42
N LEU A 121 -14.00 -20.25 -31.88
CA LEU A 121 -13.15 -19.19 -31.35
C LEU A 121 -13.80 -17.83 -31.65
N GLN A 122 -14.57 -17.31 -30.70
CA GLN A 122 -14.94 -15.91 -30.64
C GLN A 122 -13.70 -15.11 -30.18
N PRO A 123 -13.27 -14.04 -30.87
CA PRO A 123 -12.24 -13.15 -30.35
C PRO A 123 -12.70 -12.59 -29.00
N GLY A 124 -11.98 -12.92 -27.93
CA GLY A 124 -12.30 -12.48 -26.58
C GLY A 124 -12.22 -10.96 -26.46
N GLU A 125 -13.29 -10.35 -25.95
CA GLU A 125 -13.23 -9.01 -25.38
C GLU A 125 -12.12 -8.96 -24.32
N PRO A 126 -11.39 -7.84 -24.20
CA PRO A 126 -10.42 -7.67 -23.12
C PRO A 126 -11.16 -7.82 -21.79
N THR A 127 -10.88 -8.89 -21.07
CA THR A 127 -11.37 -9.10 -19.71
C THR A 127 -10.68 -8.07 -18.82
N THR A 128 -11.37 -6.97 -18.52
CA THR A 128 -10.98 -6.09 -17.42
C THR A 128 -11.06 -6.91 -16.14
N ALA A 129 -9.92 -7.12 -15.48
CA ALA A 129 -9.89 -7.82 -14.20
C ALA A 129 -10.85 -7.13 -13.22
N PRO A 130 -11.73 -7.85 -12.51
CA PRO A 130 -12.61 -7.26 -11.51
C PRO A 130 -11.79 -6.64 -10.37
N GLY A 131 -12.19 -5.46 -9.90
CA GLY A 131 -11.65 -4.91 -8.65
C GLY A 131 -11.98 -5.80 -7.43
N PRO A 132 -11.29 -5.60 -6.30
CA PRO A 132 -11.51 -6.39 -5.10
C PRO A 132 -12.96 -6.26 -4.56
N ALA A 133 -13.40 -7.25 -3.78
CA ALA A 133 -14.72 -7.22 -3.15
C ALA A 133 -14.85 -6.05 -2.14
N PRO A 134 -16.03 -5.42 -2.00
CA PRO A 134 -16.19 -4.21 -1.17
C PRO A 134 -15.80 -4.37 0.30
N ASP A 135 -15.95 -5.58 0.86
CA ASP A 135 -15.56 -5.91 2.23
C ASP A 135 -14.04 -5.93 2.43
N ALA A 136 -13.30 -6.49 1.47
CA ALA A 136 -11.84 -6.48 1.46
C ALA A 136 -11.28 -5.05 1.40
N GLU A 137 -11.90 -4.19 0.59
CA GLU A 137 -11.52 -2.77 0.48
C GLU A 137 -11.69 -2.02 1.80
N GLN A 138 -12.84 -2.19 2.45
CA GLN A 138 -13.09 -1.53 3.74
C GLN A 138 -12.15 -2.04 4.84
N ALA A 139 -11.86 -3.35 4.86
CA ALA A 139 -10.91 -3.92 5.80
C ALA A 139 -9.50 -3.36 5.58
N ALA A 140 -9.05 -3.23 4.33
CA ALA A 140 -7.74 -2.68 4.00
C ALA A 140 -7.63 -1.20 4.40
N LEU A 141 -8.68 -0.40 4.17
CA LEU A 141 -8.71 1.00 4.62
C LEU A 141 -8.60 1.14 6.13
N ASN A 142 -9.28 0.28 6.89
CA ASN A 142 -9.20 0.29 8.35
C ASN A 142 -7.77 -0.04 8.82
N GLU A 143 -7.12 -1.01 8.17
CA GLU A 143 -5.74 -1.40 8.50
C GLU A 143 -4.73 -0.29 8.16
N LEU A 144 -4.80 0.29 6.94
CA LEU A 144 -3.97 1.42 6.55
C LEU A 144 -4.13 2.61 7.52
N THR A 145 -5.37 2.87 7.96
CA THR A 145 -5.65 3.91 8.95
C THR A 145 -5.00 3.60 10.29
N SER A 146 -5.14 2.37 10.79
CA SER A 146 -4.51 1.95 12.05
C SER A 146 -2.98 2.07 12.01
N LEU A 147 -2.35 1.63 10.92
CA LEU A 147 -0.90 1.71 10.73
C LEU A 147 -0.41 3.16 10.65
N ARG A 148 -1.19 4.04 10.01
CA ARG A 148 -0.91 5.47 10.01
C ARG A 148 -1.00 6.07 11.40
N ASP A 149 -2.07 5.78 12.14
CA ASP A 149 -2.27 6.33 13.48
C ASP A 149 -1.18 5.90 14.46
N GLN A 150 -0.58 4.72 14.24
CA GLN A 150 0.62 4.27 14.96
C GLN A 150 1.89 5.01 14.53
N SER A 151 2.01 5.35 13.24
CA SER A 151 3.19 6.01 12.65
C SER A 151 3.29 7.49 12.99
N VAL A 152 2.17 8.23 12.91
CA VAL A 152 2.10 9.69 13.12
C VAL A 152 2.75 10.17 14.42
N PRO A 153 2.52 9.56 15.60
CA PRO A 153 3.18 10.02 16.83
C PRO A 153 4.67 9.65 16.93
N GLN A 154 5.16 8.73 16.09
CA GLN A 154 6.53 8.21 16.14
C GLN A 154 7.47 8.85 15.11
N VAL A 155 6.91 9.61 14.14
CA VAL A 155 7.69 10.11 13.01
C VAL A 155 8.49 11.39 13.37
N PRO A 156 9.82 11.40 13.19
CA PRO A 156 10.64 12.57 13.55
C PRO A 156 10.64 13.63 12.43
N LEU A 157 9.81 14.66 12.58
CA LEU A 157 9.70 15.78 11.61
C LEU A 157 10.82 16.83 11.78
N ASP A 158 12.08 16.40 11.80
CA ASP A 158 13.27 17.24 12.07
C ASP A 158 14.08 17.61 10.81
N GLY A 159 13.56 17.30 9.62
CA GLY A 159 14.20 17.60 8.34
C GLY A 159 15.23 16.58 7.88
N ARG A 160 15.36 15.44 8.57
CA ARG A 160 16.22 14.34 8.12
C ARG A 160 15.81 13.79 6.76
N TRP A 161 16.77 13.16 6.09
CA TRP A 161 16.55 12.47 4.82
C TRP A 161 15.91 11.10 5.04
N VAL A 162 14.92 10.77 4.21
CA VAL A 162 14.20 9.48 4.19
C VAL A 162 14.00 9.03 2.74
N ALA A 163 13.76 7.74 2.55
CA ALA A 163 13.32 7.20 1.27
C ALA A 163 11.79 7.11 1.23
N GLN A 164 11.16 7.75 0.26
CA GLN A 164 9.75 7.55 -0.06
C GLN A 164 9.62 6.36 -1.00
N LEU A 165 9.01 5.28 -0.50
CA LEU A 165 8.93 3.98 -1.16
C LEU A 165 7.61 3.74 -1.91
N SER A 166 6.58 4.49 -1.57
CA SER A 166 5.29 4.45 -2.25
C SER A 166 4.50 5.73 -1.96
N SER A 167 3.64 6.13 -2.89
CA SER A 167 2.72 7.27 -2.77
C SER A 167 1.50 7.02 -3.66
N LYS A 168 0.43 6.45 -3.09
CA LYS A 168 -0.78 6.04 -3.83
C LYS A 168 -2.05 6.59 -3.16
N SER A 169 -3.05 6.95 -3.95
CA SER A 169 -4.41 7.20 -3.46
C SER A 169 -5.33 6.09 -3.97
N VAL A 170 -6.45 5.83 -3.29
CA VAL A 170 -7.39 4.81 -3.75
C VAL A 170 -7.94 5.20 -5.13
N GLY A 171 -7.90 4.27 -6.08
CA GLY A 171 -8.32 4.49 -7.46
C GLY A 171 -7.29 5.19 -8.34
N ILE A 172 -6.06 5.46 -7.85
CA ILE A 172 -5.01 6.00 -8.72
C ILE A 172 -4.59 4.97 -9.76
N THR A 173 -4.36 5.45 -10.99
CA THR A 173 -3.78 4.66 -12.06
C THR A 173 -2.32 5.03 -12.26
N ASP A 174 -1.44 4.05 -12.15
CA ASP A 174 -0.01 4.17 -12.39
C ASP A 174 0.41 3.24 -13.54
N PRO A 175 0.71 3.79 -14.74
CA PRO A 175 1.09 2.97 -15.89
C PRO A 175 2.43 2.23 -15.74
N LEU A 176 3.29 2.66 -14.80
CA LEU A 176 4.61 2.08 -14.58
C LEU A 176 4.58 0.95 -13.56
N GLN A 177 3.48 0.81 -12.80
CA GLN A 177 3.34 -0.19 -11.76
C GLN A 177 2.08 -1.03 -11.96
N THR A 178 2.18 -2.32 -11.64
CA THR A 178 1.04 -3.23 -11.66
C THR A 178 0.61 -3.50 -10.22
N ALA A 179 -0.65 -3.21 -9.92
CA ALA A 179 -1.28 -3.51 -8.65
C ALA A 179 -1.42 -5.02 -8.43
N ALA A 180 -1.65 -5.46 -7.19
CA ALA A 180 -1.75 -6.88 -6.84
C ALA A 180 -2.90 -7.59 -7.59
N ASN A 181 -3.95 -6.85 -7.93
CA ASN A 181 -5.07 -7.31 -8.76
C ASN A 181 -4.72 -7.51 -10.27
N GLY A 182 -3.49 -7.20 -10.70
CA GLY A 182 -3.02 -7.34 -12.09
C GLY A 182 -3.37 -6.17 -13.01
N THR A 183 -3.99 -5.11 -12.50
CA THR A 183 -4.27 -3.86 -13.23
C THR A 183 -3.23 -2.78 -12.93
N HIS A 184 -3.38 -1.62 -13.55
CA HIS A 184 -2.60 -0.43 -13.23
C HIS A 184 -3.31 0.50 -12.23
N THR A 185 -4.49 0.10 -11.74
CA THR A 185 -5.27 0.87 -10.78
C THR A 185 -5.14 0.27 -9.39
N PHE A 186 -4.77 1.12 -8.44
CA PHE A 186 -4.51 0.72 -7.07
C PHE A 186 -5.74 0.98 -6.21
N TYR A 187 -6.31 -0.09 -5.66
CA TYR A 187 -7.35 0.00 -4.63
C TYR A 187 -6.72 -0.12 -3.23
N ALA A 188 -7.52 0.03 -2.17
CA ALA A 188 -6.97 0.02 -0.81
C ALA A 188 -6.31 -1.34 -0.47
N ALA A 189 -6.88 -2.45 -0.92
CA ALA A 189 -6.27 -3.76 -0.73
C ALA A 189 -4.91 -3.88 -1.46
N ASP A 190 -4.78 -3.29 -2.65
CA ASP A 190 -3.52 -3.27 -3.39
C ASP A 190 -2.45 -2.41 -2.68
N ILE A 191 -2.84 -1.23 -2.17
CA ILE A 191 -1.95 -0.33 -1.42
C ILE A 191 -1.44 -1.01 -0.14
N LEU A 192 -2.32 -1.73 0.57
CA LEU A 192 -1.92 -2.50 1.75
C LEU A 192 -0.96 -3.64 1.39
N ALA A 193 -1.23 -4.39 0.32
CA ALA A 193 -0.35 -5.45 -0.17
C ALA A 193 1.02 -4.90 -0.58
N GLU A 194 1.07 -3.73 -1.23
CA GLU A 194 2.30 -3.04 -1.60
C GLU A 194 3.12 -2.67 -0.35
N LEU A 195 2.49 -2.08 0.68
CA LEU A 195 3.14 -1.79 1.96
C LEU A 195 3.71 -3.06 2.61
N GLN A 196 2.97 -4.17 2.61
CA GLN A 196 3.44 -5.45 3.16
C GLN A 196 4.65 -6.00 2.39
N ASN A 197 4.64 -5.89 1.05
CA ASN A 197 5.77 -6.28 0.21
C ASN A 197 7.00 -5.39 0.45
N ILE A 198 6.79 -4.08 0.61
CA ILE A 198 7.84 -3.13 0.99
C ILE A 198 8.44 -3.52 2.35
N ASN A 199 7.61 -3.82 3.34
CA ASN A 199 8.07 -4.25 4.66
C ASN A 199 8.87 -5.56 4.60
N ALA A 200 8.45 -6.53 3.77
CA ALA A 200 9.19 -7.75 3.56
C ALA A 200 10.55 -7.52 2.87
N THR A 201 10.62 -6.57 1.94
CA THR A 201 11.84 -6.24 1.19
C THR A 201 12.84 -5.47 2.04
N VAL A 202 12.38 -4.45 2.76
CA VAL A 202 13.21 -3.59 3.61
C VAL A 202 13.62 -4.31 4.90
N GLY A 203 12.73 -5.13 5.46
CA GLY A 203 12.95 -5.84 6.72
C GLY A 203 13.43 -4.90 7.83
N SER A 204 14.45 -5.32 8.57
CA SER A 204 15.02 -4.54 9.69
C SER A 204 16.06 -3.50 9.25
N SER A 205 16.23 -3.25 7.94
CA SER A 205 17.25 -2.31 7.45
C SER A 205 16.85 -0.83 7.61
N ALA A 206 15.57 -0.55 7.81
CA ALA A 206 15.03 0.78 8.04
C ALA A 206 13.76 0.72 8.90
N THR A 207 13.45 1.81 9.59
CA THR A 207 12.15 2.01 10.22
C THR A 207 11.15 2.48 9.18
N LEU A 208 9.99 1.83 9.08
CA LEU A 208 8.92 2.23 8.17
C LEU A 208 7.86 3.09 8.86
N TYR A 209 7.40 4.11 8.15
CA TYR A 209 6.26 4.94 8.53
C TYR A 209 5.24 4.96 7.40
N LEU A 210 3.97 4.73 7.73
CA LEU A 210 2.86 5.00 6.83
C LEU A 210 2.23 6.34 7.21
N LEU A 211 2.22 7.30 6.29
CA LEU A 211 1.65 8.63 6.52
C LEU A 211 0.68 8.99 5.41
N TRP A 212 -0.14 10.02 5.64
CA TRP A 212 -0.73 10.77 4.55
C TRP A 212 0.26 11.75 3.96
N GLY A 213 0.13 12.03 2.65
CA GLY A 213 0.88 13.10 1.95
C GLY A 213 0.65 14.50 2.52
N THR A 214 -0.26 14.66 3.48
CA THR A 214 -0.54 15.90 4.20
C THR A 214 0.08 15.97 5.61
N ASP A 215 0.71 14.89 6.09
CA ASP A 215 1.24 14.80 7.45
C ASP A 215 2.67 15.35 7.59
N PHE A 216 3.38 15.55 6.47
CA PHE A 216 4.76 16.01 6.44
C PHE A 216 5.03 16.81 5.16
N GLY A 217 6.10 17.59 5.17
CA GLY A 217 6.60 18.30 3.98
C GLY A 217 5.55 19.19 3.32
N LYS A 218 5.68 19.39 2.00
CA LYS A 218 4.67 20.08 1.23
C LYS A 218 3.45 19.18 1.09
N ARG A 219 2.28 19.66 1.53
CA ARG A 219 1.02 18.89 1.48
C ARG A 219 0.70 18.45 0.06
N SER A 220 0.38 17.18 -0.10
CA SER A 220 0.06 16.57 -1.39
C SER A 220 -1.23 15.75 -1.32
N THR A 221 -2.11 15.99 -2.28
CA THR A 221 -3.39 15.29 -2.47
C THR A 221 -3.54 14.87 -3.93
N ALA A 222 -4.36 13.85 -4.16
CA ALA A 222 -4.82 13.46 -5.48
C ALA A 222 -5.77 14.51 -6.08
N ALA A 223 -6.10 14.34 -7.36
CA ALA A 223 -6.93 15.27 -8.11
C ALA A 223 -8.36 15.40 -7.54
N ASP A 224 -8.85 14.38 -6.84
CA ASP A 224 -10.14 14.37 -6.15
C ASP A 224 -10.07 14.95 -4.72
N GLY A 225 -8.89 15.41 -4.29
CA GLY A 225 -8.65 15.97 -2.95
C GLY A 225 -8.33 14.94 -1.88
N SER A 226 -8.33 13.63 -2.19
CA SER A 226 -7.91 12.60 -1.24
C SER A 226 -6.40 12.67 -0.95
N PRO A 227 -5.94 12.45 0.29
CA PRO A 227 -4.51 12.38 0.56
C PRO A 227 -3.90 11.10 -0.03
N TYR A 228 -2.63 11.17 -0.43
CA TYR A 228 -1.86 9.98 -0.76
C TYR A 228 -1.49 9.19 0.50
N TRP A 229 -1.62 7.87 0.47
CA TRP A 229 -0.91 6.96 1.37
C TRP A 229 0.55 6.91 0.95
N THR A 230 1.42 7.35 1.85
CA THR A 230 2.85 7.49 1.60
C THR A 230 3.62 6.58 2.55
N THR A 231 4.42 5.68 2.00
CA THR A 231 5.31 4.81 2.77
C THR A 231 6.72 5.40 2.77
N LEU A 232 7.26 5.65 3.95
CA LEU A 232 8.60 6.20 4.16
C LEU A 232 9.49 5.18 4.87
N ALA A 233 10.78 5.16 4.53
CA ALA A 233 11.82 4.42 5.23
C ALA A 233 12.89 5.38 5.78
N ASP A 234 13.14 5.29 7.09
CA ASP A 234 14.24 5.97 7.78
C ASP A 234 15.31 4.94 8.17
N ALA A 235 16.49 5.06 7.54
CA ALA A 235 17.68 4.27 7.87
C ALA A 235 18.83 5.16 8.40
N GLY A 236 18.54 6.39 8.84
CA GLY A 236 19.56 7.33 9.32
C GLY A 236 20.41 7.94 8.21
N PHE A 237 19.81 8.29 7.06
CA PHE A 237 20.51 8.85 5.92
C PHE A 237 21.10 10.23 6.22
N ALA A 238 22.37 10.45 5.86
CA ALA A 238 23.02 11.75 6.04
C ALA A 238 22.73 12.72 4.89
N SER A 239 22.37 12.21 3.71
CA SER A 239 22.18 13.01 2.49
C SER A 239 21.18 12.38 1.52
N GLN A 240 20.75 13.17 0.53
CA GLN A 240 19.97 12.69 -0.62
C GLN A 240 20.70 11.58 -1.42
N ASP A 241 22.02 11.69 -1.57
CA ASP A 241 22.82 10.71 -2.30
C ASP A 241 22.87 9.36 -1.55
N ASP A 242 22.85 9.39 -0.22
CA ASP A 242 22.77 8.18 0.59
C ASP A 242 21.45 7.46 0.41
N VAL A 243 20.33 8.21 0.35
CA VAL A 243 19.03 7.64 0.02
C VAL A 243 19.05 7.01 -1.36
N THR A 244 19.59 7.70 -2.37
CA THR A 244 19.63 7.21 -3.76
C THR A 244 20.46 5.92 -3.87
N ARG A 245 21.58 5.85 -3.17
CA ARG A 245 22.42 4.64 -3.11
C ARG A 245 21.71 3.49 -2.41
N TRP A 246 21.01 3.77 -1.31
CA TRP A 246 20.22 2.78 -0.59
C TRP A 246 19.06 2.26 -1.45
N CYS A 247 18.32 3.14 -2.14
CA CYS A 247 17.27 2.76 -3.09
C CYS A 247 17.79 1.76 -4.13
N SER A 248 18.93 2.07 -4.76
CA SER A 248 19.53 1.22 -5.78
C SER A 248 19.97 -0.15 -5.24
N ALA A 249 20.43 -0.20 -3.98
CA ALA A 249 20.84 -1.44 -3.32
C ALA A 249 19.65 -2.29 -2.86
N THR A 250 18.56 -1.64 -2.40
CA THR A 250 17.32 -2.30 -1.97
C THR A 250 16.55 -2.87 -3.17
N PHE A 251 16.60 -2.20 -4.32
CA PHE A 251 15.88 -2.60 -5.54
C PHE A 251 16.81 -2.79 -6.75
N PRO A 252 17.76 -3.75 -6.71
CA PRO A 252 18.82 -3.87 -7.72
C PRO A 252 18.32 -4.33 -9.10
N GLY A 253 17.10 -4.84 -9.19
CA GLY A 253 16.49 -5.32 -10.44
C GLY A 253 15.67 -4.27 -11.18
N LEU A 254 15.47 -3.08 -10.61
CA LEU A 254 14.65 -2.04 -11.24
C LEU A 254 15.51 -1.17 -12.18
N PRO A 255 15.06 -0.90 -13.41
CA PRO A 255 15.69 0.10 -14.26
C PRO A 255 15.53 1.49 -13.64
N ALA A 256 16.41 2.43 -13.99
CA ALA A 256 16.54 3.71 -13.28
C ALA A 256 15.26 4.57 -13.27
N ASP A 257 14.46 4.51 -14.33
CA ASP A 257 13.18 5.21 -14.45
C ASP A 257 12.12 4.62 -13.52
N VAL A 258 12.02 3.29 -13.43
CA VAL A 258 11.12 2.60 -12.51
C VAL A 258 11.60 2.76 -11.06
N LEU A 259 12.93 2.75 -10.83
CA LEU A 259 13.50 2.99 -9.51
C LEU A 259 13.17 4.40 -8.99
N ALA A 260 13.20 5.42 -9.85
CA ALA A 260 12.84 6.77 -9.47
C ALA A 260 11.37 6.89 -9.06
N ASP A 261 10.48 6.10 -9.69
CA ASP A 261 9.07 6.03 -9.33
C ASP A 261 8.84 5.24 -8.03
N GLN A 262 9.63 4.17 -7.80
CA GLN A 262 9.54 3.32 -6.62
C GLN A 262 10.19 3.91 -5.37
N CYS A 263 11.31 4.62 -5.50
CA CYS A 263 12.15 5.02 -4.36
C CYS A 263 12.79 6.38 -4.60
N THR A 264 12.25 7.40 -3.94
CA THR A 264 12.71 8.79 -4.08
C THR A 264 13.12 9.39 -2.74
N ALA A 265 14.20 10.15 -2.72
CA ALA A 265 14.63 10.89 -1.55
C ALA A 265 13.68 12.03 -1.17
N ARG A 266 13.39 12.16 0.13
CA ARG A 266 12.58 13.22 0.72
C ARG A 266 13.19 13.72 2.02
N GLN A 267 12.85 14.95 2.40
CA GLN A 267 13.10 15.46 3.74
C GLN A 267 11.83 15.38 4.58
N LEU A 268 11.99 14.94 5.82
CA LEU A 268 10.90 14.74 6.77
C LEU A 268 10.70 16.02 7.60
N THR A 269 10.08 17.04 7.01
CA THR A 269 9.81 18.34 7.66
C THR A 269 8.35 18.47 8.11
N PRO A 270 8.01 19.41 9.01
CA PRO A 270 6.62 19.67 9.37
C PRO A 270 5.76 20.06 8.14
N PRO A 271 4.46 19.72 8.17
CA PRO A 271 3.57 19.94 7.02
C PRO A 271 3.34 21.43 6.73
N HIS A 272 3.46 21.81 5.46
CA HIS A 272 3.32 23.19 4.95
C HIS A 272 2.68 23.20 3.54
N ASP A 273 2.26 24.39 3.10
CA ASP A 273 1.61 24.61 1.78
C ASP A 273 2.61 25.05 0.70
#